data_AF-A0A929GQL6-F1
#
_entry.id   AF-A0A929GQL6-F1
#
_cell.length_a   1.000
_cell.length_b   1.000
_cell.length_c   1.000
_cell.angle_alpha   90.00
_cell.angle_beta   90.00
_cell.angle_gamma   90.00
#
_symmetry.space_group_name_H-M   'P 1'
#
loop_
_entity.id
_entity.type
_entity.pdbx_description
1 polymer ?
#
loop_
_entity_poly.entity_id
_entity_poly.type
_entity_poly.pdbx_seq_one_letter_code
_entity_poly.pdbx_strand_id
1 'polypeptide(L)'
;YKIYRRLRYLRYVKRKRKQVLKELKKQASREAREVKLKEKERLRIEKSEDKKKKRLERKQRSEEYRKIRTEQAQFIKENKNKYIALEEEKSRIDKKKRKERKKRIRRLIRFLFRKKIRNFKTAILSVNRRNIHKAYLDFKKSKTLRGEFTSITINATALFVLSYLFIFFFSMLASAIASTIFDFSSIIYYYNVYFFIRSDEWYADAVKVIFSSGPVAALFLGTLLLIIFSYIREDKGIFKMFYFWGFLHGYSFFFGGLLTGTLFSRGFGHVIIWSYIMDTGKLVYSFISVAVLITIGLLSTKSFLISANSYYTNINKKNRTPFIFAQVVMPFILGTIILTLIRLPKIDEYFIFVTLTLLLVIIPILANYRFYPVLYFEEEKITIKTNLKLFISTIIIIVLFRIILAIGIPIG
;
A
#
# COMPACT_ATOMS: atom_id res chain seq x y z
N TYR A 1 -33.67 -93.73 -43.78
CA TYR A 1 -32.46 -94.39 -43.23
C TYR A 1 -31.11 -93.95 -43.87
N LYS A 2 -30.96 -93.83 -45.21
CA LYS A 2 -29.70 -93.44 -45.88
C LYS A 2 -29.09 -92.09 -45.42
N ILE A 3 -29.93 -91.07 -45.21
CA ILE A 3 -29.50 -89.72 -44.77
C ILE A 3 -28.83 -89.77 -43.37
N TYR A 4 -29.34 -90.61 -42.47
CA TYR A 4 -28.85 -90.72 -41.10
C TYR A 4 -27.42 -91.29 -41.02
N ARG A 5 -27.09 -92.32 -41.81
CA ARG A 5 -25.74 -92.89 -41.87
C ARG A 5 -24.71 -91.88 -42.40
N ARG A 6 -25.06 -91.11 -43.43
CA ARG A 6 -24.18 -90.07 -44.01
C ARG A 6 -23.91 -88.95 -43.01
N LEU A 7 -24.94 -88.51 -42.27
CA LEU A 7 -24.80 -87.55 -41.18
C LEU A 7 -23.91 -88.07 -40.03
N ARG A 8 -24.03 -89.35 -39.66
CA ARG A 8 -23.21 -89.94 -38.59
C ARG A 8 -21.73 -90.06 -39.00
N TYR A 9 -21.44 -90.45 -40.24
CA TYR A 9 -20.07 -90.51 -40.76
C TYR A 9 -19.46 -89.11 -40.88
N LEU A 10 -20.20 -88.11 -41.38
CA LEU A 10 -19.75 -86.72 -41.41
C LEU A 10 -19.46 -86.19 -40.00
N ARG A 11 -20.29 -86.53 -39.00
CA ARG A 11 -20.02 -86.19 -37.59
C ARG A 11 -18.74 -86.87 -37.06
N TYR A 12 -18.48 -88.12 -37.43
CA TYR A 12 -17.25 -88.85 -37.05
C TYR A 12 -16.00 -88.23 -37.69
N VAL A 13 -16.01 -87.98 -39.00
CA VAL A 13 -14.89 -87.31 -39.71
C VAL A 13 -14.67 -85.90 -39.17
N LYS A 14 -15.74 -85.16 -38.88
CA LYS A 14 -15.65 -83.84 -38.24
C LYS A 14 -15.06 -83.92 -36.84
N ARG A 15 -15.39 -84.96 -36.03
CA ARG A 15 -14.76 -85.21 -34.73
C ARG A 15 -13.27 -85.56 -34.86
N LYS A 16 -12.90 -86.45 -35.80
CA LYS A 16 -11.50 -86.86 -36.00
C LYS A 16 -10.63 -85.71 -36.51
N ARG A 17 -11.12 -84.91 -37.48
CA ARG A 17 -10.47 -83.65 -37.91
C ARG A 17 -10.34 -82.66 -36.76
N LYS A 18 -11.37 -82.55 -35.90
CA LYS A 18 -11.32 -81.68 -34.71
C LYS A 18 -10.29 -82.17 -33.68
N GLN A 19 -10.08 -83.48 -33.55
CA GLN A 19 -9.02 -84.05 -32.69
C GLN A 19 -7.62 -83.78 -33.26
N VAL A 20 -7.39 -84.05 -34.55
CA VAL A 20 -6.10 -83.76 -35.21
C VAL A 20 -5.78 -82.26 -35.17
N LEU A 21 -6.75 -81.39 -35.44
CA LEU A 21 -6.58 -79.94 -35.29
C LEU A 21 -6.29 -79.53 -33.83
N LYS A 22 -6.84 -80.25 -32.84
CA LYS A 22 -6.58 -79.98 -31.43
C LYS A 22 -5.17 -80.42 -31.04
N GLU A 23 -4.65 -81.52 -31.60
CA GLU A 23 -3.29 -81.99 -31.39
C GLU A 23 -2.26 -81.09 -32.07
N LEU A 24 -2.48 -80.71 -33.33
CA LEU A 24 -1.64 -79.73 -34.04
C LEU A 24 -1.62 -78.38 -33.31
N LYS A 25 -2.78 -77.90 -32.81
CA LYS A 25 -2.82 -76.70 -31.97
C LYS A 25 -2.08 -76.87 -30.64
N LYS A 26 -2.12 -78.06 -30.03
CA LYS A 26 -1.34 -78.34 -28.82
C LYS A 26 0.16 -78.36 -29.11
N GLN A 27 0.57 -78.94 -30.23
CA GLN A 27 1.98 -79.02 -30.65
C GLN A 27 2.53 -77.64 -31.01
N ALA A 28 1.82 -76.88 -31.86
CA ALA A 28 2.15 -75.49 -32.17
C ALA A 28 2.17 -74.60 -30.91
N SER A 29 1.28 -74.84 -29.94
CA SER A 29 1.31 -74.14 -28.65
C SER A 29 2.49 -74.53 -27.76
N ARG A 30 3.04 -75.74 -27.88
CA ARG A 30 4.24 -76.18 -27.15
C ARG A 30 5.49 -75.55 -27.77
N GLU A 31 5.61 -75.62 -29.09
CA GLU A 31 6.70 -74.98 -29.83
C GLU A 31 6.71 -73.46 -29.62
N ALA A 32 5.55 -72.80 -29.69
CA ALA A 32 5.44 -71.38 -29.38
C ALA A 32 5.81 -71.03 -27.92
N ARG A 33 5.58 -71.96 -26.97
CA ARG A 33 6.02 -71.78 -25.57
C ARG A 33 7.53 -71.94 -25.44
N GLU A 34 8.13 -72.91 -26.12
CA GLU A 34 9.58 -73.11 -26.12
C GLU A 34 10.32 -71.93 -26.75
N VAL A 35 9.85 -71.42 -27.89
CA VAL A 35 10.41 -70.21 -28.52
C VAL A 35 10.31 -69.01 -27.58
N LYS A 36 9.15 -68.80 -26.94
CA LYS A 36 8.97 -67.73 -25.94
C LYS A 36 9.87 -67.90 -24.72
N LEU A 37 10.12 -69.13 -24.27
CA LEU A 37 11.03 -69.40 -23.15
C LEU A 37 12.47 -69.07 -23.53
N LYS A 38 12.95 -69.50 -24.70
CA LYS A 38 14.29 -69.18 -25.21
C LYS A 38 14.48 -67.68 -25.43
N GLU A 39 13.47 -67.00 -25.97
CA GLU A 39 13.48 -65.54 -26.13
C GLU A 39 13.53 -64.82 -24.78
N LYS A 40 12.76 -65.29 -23.79
CA LYS A 40 12.79 -64.75 -22.42
C LYS A 40 14.14 -64.96 -21.74
N GLU A 41 14.82 -66.08 -22.00
CA GLU A 41 16.19 -66.32 -21.50
C GLU A 41 17.21 -65.39 -22.16
N ARG A 42 17.15 -65.21 -23.50
CA ARG A 42 18.00 -64.23 -24.21
C ARG A 42 17.82 -62.82 -23.67
N LEU A 43 16.57 -62.37 -23.51
CA LEU A 43 16.26 -61.06 -22.93
C LEU A 43 16.72 -60.94 -21.47
N ARG A 44 16.75 -62.03 -20.70
CA ARG A 44 17.29 -62.02 -19.33
C ARG A 44 18.81 -61.85 -19.33
N ILE A 45 19.51 -62.54 -20.24
CA ILE A 45 20.96 -62.42 -20.41
C ILE A 45 21.33 -61.00 -20.86
N GLU A 46 20.68 -60.49 -21.91
CA GLU A 46 20.89 -59.13 -22.42
C GLU A 46 20.64 -58.06 -21.35
N LYS A 47 19.52 -58.17 -20.61
CA LYS A 47 19.25 -57.27 -19.47
C LYS A 47 20.30 -57.38 -18.37
N SER A 48 20.90 -58.56 -18.17
CA SER A 48 21.96 -58.75 -17.17
C SER A 48 23.27 -58.10 -17.62
N GLU A 49 23.60 -58.20 -18.91
CA GLU A 49 24.78 -57.58 -19.51
C GLU A 49 24.66 -56.06 -19.56
N ASP A 50 23.51 -55.54 -19.97
CA ASP A 50 23.19 -54.11 -19.92
C ASP A 50 23.31 -53.54 -18.50
N LYS A 51 22.83 -54.29 -17.49
CA LYS A 51 22.99 -53.90 -16.09
C LYS A 51 24.46 -53.87 -15.68
N LYS A 52 25.28 -54.83 -16.12
CA LYS A 52 26.72 -54.85 -15.86
C LYS A 52 27.42 -53.67 -16.55
N LYS A 53 27.10 -53.40 -17.82
CA LYS A 53 27.63 -52.26 -18.59
C LYS A 53 27.29 -50.92 -17.93
N LYS A 54 26.02 -50.69 -17.57
CA LYS A 54 25.60 -49.47 -16.86
C LYS A 54 26.26 -49.32 -15.49
N ARG A 55 26.54 -50.42 -14.78
CA ARG A 55 27.29 -50.38 -13.51
C ARG A 55 28.75 -49.96 -13.74
N LEU A 56 29.38 -50.45 -14.81
CA LEU A 56 30.74 -50.08 -15.18
C LEU A 56 30.84 -48.61 -15.59
N GLU A 57 29.93 -48.14 -16.46
CA GLU A 57 29.86 -46.72 -16.88
C GLU A 57 29.63 -45.78 -15.69
N ARG A 58 28.76 -46.16 -14.75
CA ARG A 58 28.55 -45.38 -13.52
C ARG A 58 29.79 -45.32 -12.64
N LYS A 59 30.55 -46.42 -12.54
CA LYS A 59 31.82 -46.44 -11.82
C LYS A 59 32.84 -45.53 -12.48
N GLN A 60 33.01 -45.63 -13.81
CA GLN A 60 33.92 -44.80 -14.58
C GLN A 60 33.58 -43.30 -14.46
N ARG A 61 32.31 -42.92 -14.64
CA ARG A 61 31.86 -41.54 -14.42
C ARG A 61 32.11 -41.09 -12.98
N SER A 62 31.82 -41.93 -11.99
CA SER A 62 32.07 -41.59 -10.60
C SER A 62 33.56 -41.39 -10.31
N GLU A 63 34.44 -42.15 -10.94
CA GLU A 63 35.89 -42.00 -10.83
C GLU A 63 36.38 -40.73 -11.53
N GLU A 64 35.86 -40.44 -12.72
CA GLU A 64 36.14 -39.19 -13.45
C GLU A 64 35.69 -37.97 -12.66
N TYR A 65 34.47 -37.96 -12.10
CA TYR A 65 34.00 -36.89 -11.23
C TYR A 65 34.86 -36.75 -9.96
N ARG A 66 35.34 -37.86 -9.40
CA ARG A 66 36.27 -37.81 -8.25
C ARG A 66 37.58 -37.15 -8.65
N LYS A 67 38.15 -37.49 -9.81
CA LYS A 67 39.37 -36.88 -10.36
C LYS A 67 39.21 -35.38 -10.59
N ILE A 68 38.14 -34.97 -11.28
CA ILE A 68 37.83 -33.55 -11.53
C ILE A 68 37.68 -32.79 -10.20
N ARG A 69 36.98 -33.39 -9.22
CA ARG A 69 36.79 -32.76 -7.90
C ARG A 69 38.11 -32.65 -7.14
N THR A 70 38.99 -33.64 -7.21
CA THR A 70 40.31 -33.57 -6.57
C THR A 70 41.20 -32.55 -7.25
N GLU A 71 41.19 -32.47 -8.58
CA GLU A 71 41.94 -31.47 -9.36
C GLU A 71 41.44 -30.05 -9.04
N GLN A 72 40.12 -29.83 -8.99
CA GLN A 72 39.55 -28.54 -8.57
C GLN A 72 39.92 -28.19 -7.13
N ALA A 73 39.89 -29.17 -6.22
CA ALA A 73 40.27 -28.94 -4.82
C ALA A 73 41.76 -28.59 -4.69
N GLN A 74 42.64 -29.27 -5.44
CA GLN A 74 44.07 -28.96 -5.51
C GLN A 74 44.29 -27.57 -6.11
N PHE A 75 43.64 -27.25 -7.23
CA PHE A 75 43.72 -25.94 -7.87
C PHE A 75 43.25 -24.81 -6.94
N ILE A 76 42.15 -25.00 -6.21
CA ILE A 76 41.67 -24.03 -5.20
C ILE A 76 42.66 -23.91 -4.04
N LYS A 77 43.28 -25.02 -3.61
CA LYS A 77 44.27 -25.03 -2.54
C LYS A 77 45.55 -24.28 -2.95
N GLU A 78 46.04 -24.53 -4.15
CA GLU A 78 47.21 -23.85 -4.74
C GLU A 78 46.94 -22.36 -4.94
N ASN A 79 45.73 -22.00 -5.39
CA ASN A 79 45.34 -20.62 -5.64
C ASN A 79 44.62 -19.95 -4.45
N LYS A 80 44.61 -20.56 -3.26
CA LYS A 80 43.85 -20.08 -2.10
C LYS A 80 44.18 -18.63 -1.77
N ASN A 81 45.46 -18.29 -1.74
CA ASN A 81 45.92 -16.94 -1.43
C ASN A 81 45.48 -15.92 -2.49
N LYS A 82 45.48 -16.30 -3.77
CA LYS A 82 44.98 -15.46 -4.87
C LYS A 82 43.48 -15.20 -4.73
N TYR A 83 42.70 -16.22 -4.38
CA TYR A 83 41.26 -16.06 -4.14
C TYR A 83 40.97 -15.18 -2.91
N ILE A 84 41.71 -15.36 -1.82
CA ILE A 84 41.60 -14.49 -0.63
C ILE A 84 41.92 -13.03 -1.00
N ALA A 85 43.00 -12.80 -1.76
CA ALA A 85 43.37 -11.47 -2.21
C ALA A 85 42.29 -10.83 -3.10
N LEU A 86 41.72 -11.59 -4.05
CA LEU A 86 40.61 -11.14 -4.90
C LEU A 86 39.34 -10.84 -4.09
N GLU A 87 39.03 -11.66 -3.09
CA GLU A 87 37.88 -11.47 -2.21
C GLU A 87 38.05 -10.22 -1.33
N GLU A 88 39.25 -10.02 -0.78
CA GLU A 88 39.61 -8.81 -0.05
C GLU A 88 39.50 -7.57 -0.94
N GLU A 89 40.04 -7.61 -2.16
CA GLU A 89 39.96 -6.52 -3.12
C GLU A 89 38.50 -6.21 -3.49
N LYS A 90 37.70 -7.23 -3.79
CA LYS A 90 36.27 -7.10 -4.05
C LYS A 90 35.55 -6.47 -2.85
N SER A 91 35.87 -6.89 -1.63
CA SER A 91 35.30 -6.31 -0.41
C SER A 91 35.69 -4.83 -0.24
N ARG A 92 36.92 -4.44 -0.59
CA ARG A 92 37.40 -3.06 -0.57
C ARG A 92 36.68 -2.21 -1.60
N ILE A 93 36.52 -2.72 -2.83
CA ILE A 93 35.76 -2.09 -3.91
C ILE A 93 34.30 -1.90 -3.51
N ASP A 94 33.66 -2.92 -2.94
CA ASP A 94 32.26 -2.86 -2.50
C ASP A 94 32.06 -1.88 -1.34
N LYS A 95 32.99 -1.86 -0.37
CA LYS A 95 33.00 -0.83 0.70
C LYS A 95 33.14 0.57 0.11
N LYS A 96 34.02 0.78 -0.89
CA LYS A 96 34.19 2.07 -1.58
C LYS A 96 32.92 2.47 -2.34
N LYS A 97 32.34 1.57 -3.14
CA LYS A 97 31.07 1.77 -3.86
C LYS A 97 29.91 2.09 -2.90
N ARG A 98 29.81 1.39 -1.77
CA ARG A 98 28.80 1.68 -0.71
C ARG A 98 29.00 3.09 -0.12
N LYS A 99 30.23 3.48 0.18
CA LYS A 99 30.55 4.84 0.68
C LYS A 99 30.22 5.91 -0.37
N GLU A 100 30.56 5.70 -1.63
CA GLU A 100 30.24 6.61 -2.74
C GLU A 100 28.74 6.73 -2.99
N ARG A 101 28.00 5.61 -2.97
CA ARG A 101 26.53 5.60 -3.06
C ARG A 101 25.90 6.41 -1.93
N LYS A 102 26.35 6.21 -0.68
CA LYS A 102 25.88 7.01 0.48
C LYS A 102 26.20 8.51 0.30
N LYS A 103 27.40 8.86 -0.19
CA LYS A 103 27.78 10.26 -0.47
C LYS A 103 26.90 10.86 -1.57
N ARG A 104 26.65 10.15 -2.68
CA ARG A 104 25.78 10.58 -3.78
C ARG A 104 24.36 10.82 -3.32
N ILE A 105 23.79 9.89 -2.55
CA ILE A 105 22.45 10.02 -1.97
C ILE A 105 22.37 11.27 -1.07
N ARG A 106 23.33 11.47 -0.16
CA ARG A 106 23.36 12.66 0.72
C ARG A 106 23.49 13.98 -0.07
N ARG A 107 24.25 14.00 -1.17
CA ARG A 107 24.36 15.20 -2.04
C ARG A 107 23.04 15.49 -2.75
N LEU A 108 22.40 14.45 -3.28
CA LEU A 108 21.12 14.57 -3.97
C LEU A 108 19.99 15.02 -3.04
N ILE A 109 19.91 14.45 -1.83
CA ILE A 109 18.95 14.89 -0.79
C ILE A 109 19.17 16.36 -0.44
N ARG A 110 20.41 16.77 -0.16
CA ARG A 110 20.74 18.17 0.15
C ARG A 110 20.40 19.11 -1.00
N PHE A 111 20.70 18.72 -2.24
CA PHE A 111 20.36 19.51 -3.43
C PHE A 111 18.85 19.68 -3.59
N LEU A 112 18.08 18.59 -3.50
CA LEU A 112 16.62 18.62 -3.60
C LEU A 112 16.00 19.47 -2.49
N PHE A 113 16.49 19.34 -1.26
CA PHE A 113 16.02 20.11 -0.12
C PHE A 113 16.32 21.61 -0.27
N ARG A 114 17.56 21.98 -0.64
CA ARG A 114 17.95 23.38 -0.92
C ARG A 114 17.13 23.97 -2.07
N LYS A 115 16.88 23.21 -3.13
CA LYS A 115 16.04 23.63 -4.26
C LYS A 115 14.61 23.92 -3.79
N LYS A 116 14.01 23.05 -2.98
CA LYS A 116 12.67 23.25 -2.41
C LYS A 116 12.60 24.46 -1.47
N ILE A 117 13.60 24.67 -0.61
CA ILE A 117 13.64 25.84 0.28
C ILE A 117 13.78 27.14 -0.51
N ARG A 118 14.68 27.18 -1.51
CA ARG A 118 14.86 28.37 -2.34
C ARG A 118 13.56 28.73 -3.06
N ASN A 119 12.90 27.73 -3.64
CA ASN A 119 11.59 27.87 -4.26
C ASN A 119 10.55 28.39 -3.25
N PHE A 120 10.49 27.82 -2.05
CA PHE A 120 9.58 28.29 -1.01
C PHE A 120 9.81 29.77 -0.66
N LYS A 121 11.07 30.19 -0.46
CA LYS A 121 11.42 31.59 -0.20
C LYS A 121 11.03 32.52 -1.34
N THR A 122 11.35 32.16 -2.58
CA THR A 122 10.98 32.99 -3.75
C THR A 122 9.48 33.02 -3.98
N ALA A 123 8.73 31.97 -3.64
CA ALA A 123 7.27 31.99 -3.72
C ALA A 123 6.66 32.98 -2.74
N ILE A 124 7.11 32.99 -1.49
CA ILE A 124 6.65 33.94 -0.47
C ILE A 124 6.96 35.38 -0.91
N LEU A 125 8.18 35.63 -1.39
CA LEU A 125 8.59 36.97 -1.84
C LEU A 125 7.93 37.43 -3.13
N SER A 126 7.55 36.51 -4.02
CA SER A 126 6.92 36.82 -5.32
C SER A 126 5.40 37.00 -5.25
N VAL A 127 4.80 37.00 -4.06
CA VAL A 127 3.37 37.30 -3.87
C VAL A 127 3.13 38.79 -4.09
N ASN A 128 3.04 39.22 -5.36
CA ASN A 128 2.65 40.58 -5.71
C ASN A 128 1.12 40.72 -5.64
N ARG A 129 0.64 41.60 -4.75
CA ARG A 129 -0.80 41.89 -4.54
C ARG A 129 -1.53 42.26 -5.83
N ARG A 130 -0.86 42.94 -6.78
CA ARG A 130 -1.44 43.33 -8.08
C ARG A 130 -1.77 42.12 -8.96
N ASN A 131 -0.88 41.11 -8.99
CA ASN A 131 -1.09 39.90 -9.79
C ASN A 131 -2.25 39.05 -9.22
N ILE A 132 -2.40 39.02 -7.90
CA ILE A 132 -3.55 38.34 -7.25
C ILE A 132 -4.85 39.04 -7.64
N HIS A 133 -4.88 40.37 -7.57
CA HIS A 133 -6.07 41.14 -7.93
C HIS A 133 -6.48 40.93 -9.40
N LYS A 134 -5.51 40.95 -10.33
CA LYS A 134 -5.78 40.67 -11.75
C LYS A 134 -6.32 39.26 -11.96
N ALA A 135 -5.69 38.24 -11.35
CA ALA A 135 -6.16 36.86 -11.44
C ALA A 135 -7.57 36.68 -10.88
N TYR A 136 -7.89 37.38 -9.79
CA TYR A 136 -9.23 37.40 -9.21
C TYR A 136 -10.26 38.05 -10.15
N LEU A 137 -9.92 39.18 -10.79
CA LEU A 137 -10.79 39.82 -11.79
C LEU A 137 -11.03 38.93 -13.01
N ASP A 138 -9.98 38.28 -13.52
CA ASP A 138 -10.09 37.33 -14.65
C ASP A 138 -10.99 36.15 -14.28
N PHE A 139 -10.84 35.62 -13.05
CA PHE A 139 -11.69 34.58 -12.50
C PHE A 139 -13.16 35.04 -12.36
N LYS A 140 -13.40 36.25 -11.85
CA LYS A 140 -14.74 36.82 -11.70
C LYS A 140 -15.46 36.99 -13.05
N LYS A 141 -14.72 37.39 -14.10
CA LYS A 141 -15.27 37.60 -15.44
C LYS A 141 -15.61 36.30 -16.15
N SER A 142 -14.81 35.24 -16.00
CA SER A 142 -15.04 33.98 -16.69
C SER A 142 -16.14 33.13 -16.02
N LYS A 143 -17.26 32.88 -16.73
CA LYS A 143 -18.33 31.98 -16.26
C LYS A 143 -17.88 30.51 -16.23
N THR A 144 -17.10 30.09 -17.22
CA THR A 144 -16.62 28.70 -17.35
C THR A 144 -15.65 28.34 -16.22
N LEU A 145 -14.66 29.19 -15.95
CA LEU A 145 -13.70 28.96 -14.85
C LEU A 145 -14.38 28.89 -13.49
N ARG A 146 -15.44 29.68 -13.26
CA ARG A 146 -16.23 29.62 -12.03
C ARG A 146 -17.00 28.30 -11.90
N GLY A 147 -17.60 27.81 -12.99
CA GLY A 147 -18.28 26.51 -13.02
C GLY A 147 -17.33 25.35 -12.73
N GLU A 148 -16.15 25.37 -13.34
CA GLU A 148 -15.10 24.36 -13.08
C GLU A 148 -14.61 24.42 -11.63
N PHE A 149 -14.27 25.62 -11.15
CA PHE A 149 -13.78 25.84 -9.79
C PHE A 149 -14.78 25.36 -8.74
N THR A 150 -16.06 25.69 -8.90
CA THR A 150 -17.12 25.25 -7.99
C THR A 150 -17.32 23.74 -8.03
N SER A 151 -17.33 23.13 -9.22
CA SER A 151 -17.46 21.67 -9.37
C SER A 151 -16.31 20.92 -8.69
N ILE A 152 -15.07 21.38 -8.91
CA ILE A 152 -13.87 20.82 -8.27
C ILE A 152 -13.94 21.01 -6.75
N THR A 153 -14.32 22.20 -6.29
CA THR A 153 -14.45 22.53 -4.87
C THR A 153 -15.47 21.64 -4.17
N ILE A 154 -16.66 21.45 -4.76
CA ILE A 154 -17.72 20.61 -4.17
C ILE A 154 -17.24 19.16 -4.06
N ASN A 155 -16.70 18.61 -5.15
CA ASN A 155 -16.19 17.23 -5.15
C ASN A 155 -15.05 17.04 -4.13
N ALA A 156 -14.10 17.98 -4.09
CA ALA A 156 -12.96 17.90 -3.19
C ALA A 156 -13.35 18.12 -1.72
N THR A 157 -14.31 19.02 -1.42
CA THR A 157 -14.88 19.20 -0.07
C THR A 157 -15.60 17.94 0.40
N ALA A 158 -16.39 17.32 -0.48
CA ALA A 158 -17.09 16.08 -0.16
C ALA A 158 -16.12 14.96 0.23
N LEU A 159 -15.04 14.76 -0.56
CA LEU A 159 -14.02 13.75 -0.25
C LEU A 159 -13.18 14.11 0.97
N PHE A 160 -12.88 15.39 1.19
CA PHE A 160 -12.21 15.87 2.40
C PHE A 160 -13.02 15.46 3.64
N VAL A 161 -14.31 15.84 3.69
CA VAL A 161 -15.17 15.53 4.85
C VAL A 161 -15.33 14.03 5.04
N LEU A 162 -15.58 13.26 3.97
CA LEU A 162 -15.69 11.80 4.05
C LEU A 162 -14.41 11.16 4.60
N SER A 163 -13.25 11.57 4.10
CA SER A 163 -11.97 11.03 4.53
C SER A 163 -11.65 11.40 5.98
N TYR A 164 -12.01 12.61 6.43
CA TYR A 164 -11.89 13.02 7.82
C TYR A 164 -12.76 12.14 8.72
N LEU A 165 -14.06 12.00 8.40
CA LEU A 165 -14.99 11.21 9.22
C LEU A 165 -14.55 9.75 9.31
N PHE A 166 -14.03 9.21 8.21
CA PHE A 166 -13.43 7.88 8.18
C PHE A 166 -12.24 7.76 9.14
N ILE A 167 -11.22 8.62 9.02
CA ILE A 167 -10.06 8.61 9.92
C ILE A 167 -10.47 8.81 11.39
N PHE A 168 -11.38 9.75 11.64
CA PHE A 168 -11.83 10.10 12.98
C PHE A 168 -12.58 8.94 13.64
N PHE A 169 -13.49 8.28 12.92
CA PHE A 169 -14.22 7.12 13.41
C PHE A 169 -13.28 5.98 13.81
N PHE A 170 -12.33 5.61 12.94
CA PHE A 170 -11.36 4.55 13.24
C PHE A 170 -10.42 4.90 14.39
N SER A 171 -10.05 6.18 14.53
CA SER A 171 -9.28 6.66 15.69
C SER A 171 -10.05 6.48 17.00
N MET A 172 -11.33 6.90 17.05
CA MET A 172 -12.17 6.71 18.23
C MET A 172 -12.39 5.24 18.55
N LEU A 173 -12.66 4.42 17.53
CA LEU A 173 -12.84 2.99 17.67
C LEU A 173 -11.59 2.31 18.26
N ALA A 174 -10.40 2.69 17.79
CA ALA A 174 -9.16 2.16 18.33
C ALA A 174 -8.95 2.53 19.81
N SER A 175 -9.27 3.77 20.21
CA SER A 175 -9.21 4.18 21.62
C SER A 175 -10.23 3.47 22.50
N ALA A 176 -11.45 3.23 22.01
CA ALA A 176 -12.47 2.48 22.74
C ALA A 176 -12.09 1.00 22.88
N ILE A 177 -11.57 0.36 21.82
CA ILE A 177 -11.06 -1.02 21.91
C ILE A 177 -9.85 -1.10 22.85
N ALA A 178 -8.99 -0.09 22.85
CA ALA A 178 -7.85 -0.05 23.77
C ALA A 178 -8.30 0.04 25.24
N SER A 179 -9.46 0.64 25.54
CA SER A 179 -9.98 0.72 26.92
C SER A 179 -10.49 -0.63 27.42
N THR A 180 -11.01 -1.49 26.55
CA THR A 180 -11.48 -2.84 26.95
C THR A 180 -10.34 -3.75 27.38
N ILE A 181 -9.08 -3.48 26.97
CA ILE A 181 -7.90 -4.23 27.42
C ILE A 181 -7.65 -4.03 28.93
N PHE A 182 -8.16 -2.94 29.49
CA PHE A 182 -8.01 -2.55 30.89
C PHE A 182 -9.33 -2.62 31.66
N ASP A 183 -10.32 -3.37 31.14
CA ASP A 183 -11.66 -3.54 31.72
C ASP A 183 -12.44 -2.23 31.91
N PHE A 184 -12.16 -1.23 31.06
CA PHE A 184 -12.87 0.05 31.09
C PHE A 184 -13.97 0.11 30.04
N SER A 185 -15.22 0.23 30.49
CA SER A 185 -16.35 0.51 29.61
C SER A 185 -16.25 1.92 29.02
N SER A 186 -16.55 2.04 27.74
CA SER A 186 -16.52 3.31 27.01
C SER A 186 -17.75 3.48 26.12
N ILE A 187 -18.09 4.73 25.83
CA ILE A 187 -19.13 5.07 24.83
C ILE A 187 -18.52 6.03 23.80
N ILE A 188 -18.64 5.65 22.53
CA ILE A 188 -18.26 6.51 21.40
C ILE A 188 -19.40 7.46 21.07
N TYR A 189 -19.16 8.77 21.18
CA TYR A 189 -20.04 9.81 20.69
C TYR A 189 -19.47 10.50 19.44
N TYR A 190 -20.28 11.32 18.76
CA TYR A 190 -19.85 12.04 17.55
C TYR A 190 -18.73 13.07 17.81
N TYR A 191 -18.53 13.50 19.07
CA TYR A 191 -17.56 14.52 19.45
C TYR A 191 -16.33 13.96 20.18
N ASN A 192 -16.48 12.89 20.96
CA ASN A 192 -15.41 12.28 21.74
C ASN A 192 -15.78 10.84 22.18
N VAL A 193 -14.79 10.11 22.69
CA VAL A 193 -14.99 8.86 23.44
C VAL A 193 -15.08 9.19 24.92
N TYR A 194 -16.12 8.71 25.59
CA TYR A 194 -16.29 8.83 27.05
C TYR A 194 -15.89 7.51 27.71
N PHE A 195 -15.10 7.57 28.78
CA PHE A 195 -14.64 6.40 29.53
C PHE A 195 -15.26 6.41 30.93
N PHE A 196 -15.92 5.33 31.34
CA PHE A 196 -16.57 5.19 32.65
C PHE A 196 -15.58 4.72 33.70
N ILE A 197 -14.69 5.61 34.12
CA ILE A 197 -13.59 5.30 35.04
C ILE A 197 -13.53 6.40 36.10
N ARG A 198 -13.30 6.02 37.36
CA ARG A 198 -13.10 7.00 38.43
C ARG A 198 -11.71 7.63 38.34
N SER A 199 -11.56 8.87 38.80
CA SER A 199 -10.29 9.60 38.67
C SER A 199 -9.09 8.90 39.35
N ASP A 200 -9.35 8.11 40.39
CA ASP A 200 -8.37 7.34 41.17
C ASP A 200 -8.00 5.99 40.55
N GLU A 201 -8.78 5.49 39.59
CA GLU A 201 -8.57 4.20 38.93
C GLU A 201 -7.63 4.30 37.71
N TRP A 202 -7.24 5.52 37.32
CA TRP A 202 -6.29 5.72 36.22
C TRP A 202 -4.87 5.33 36.62
N TYR A 203 -4.29 4.39 35.87
CA TYR A 203 -2.87 4.07 35.95
C TYR A 203 -2.15 4.41 34.64
N ALA A 204 -0.84 4.60 34.76
CA ALA A 204 -0.02 5.19 33.70
C ALA A 204 -0.07 4.43 32.38
N ASP A 205 -0.11 3.11 32.44
CA ASP A 205 -0.09 2.29 31.23
C ASP A 205 -1.42 2.36 30.49
N ALA A 206 -2.56 2.37 31.20
CA ALA A 206 -3.86 2.55 30.58
C ALA A 206 -3.98 3.91 29.88
N VAL A 207 -3.57 4.99 30.55
CA VAL A 207 -3.58 6.33 29.94
C VAL A 207 -2.72 6.37 28.68
N LYS A 208 -1.50 5.84 28.73
CA LYS A 208 -0.61 5.83 27.58
C LYS A 208 -1.21 5.05 26.41
N VAL A 209 -1.75 3.87 26.66
CA VAL A 209 -2.28 2.99 25.60
C VAL A 209 -3.59 3.54 25.03
N ILE A 210 -4.54 3.97 25.86
CA ILE A 210 -5.85 4.48 25.43
C ILE A 210 -5.70 5.78 24.62
N PHE A 211 -4.92 6.75 25.12
CA PHE A 211 -4.79 8.05 24.45
C PHE A 211 -3.81 8.04 23.27
N SER A 212 -2.92 7.04 23.15
CA SER A 212 -2.05 6.89 21.97
C SER A 212 -2.69 6.05 20.86
N SER A 213 -3.51 5.06 21.19
CA SER A 213 -4.07 4.09 20.24
C SER A 213 -4.83 4.74 19.08
N GLY A 214 -5.73 5.70 19.34
CA GLY A 214 -6.48 6.40 18.29
C GLY A 214 -5.58 7.14 17.29
N PRO A 215 -4.71 8.07 17.75
CA PRO A 215 -3.78 8.76 16.87
C PRO A 215 -2.79 7.83 16.16
N VAL A 216 -2.31 6.77 16.82
CA VAL A 216 -1.45 5.75 16.20
C VAL A 216 -2.21 4.98 15.10
N ALA A 217 -3.45 4.59 15.35
CA ALA A 217 -4.31 3.95 14.35
C ALA A 217 -4.57 4.89 13.15
N ALA A 218 -4.79 6.17 13.40
CA ALA A 218 -4.93 7.19 12.35
C ALA A 218 -3.66 7.32 11.50
N LEU A 219 -2.47 7.23 12.10
CA LEU A 219 -1.20 7.23 11.35
C LEU A 219 -1.06 5.98 10.47
N PHE A 220 -1.35 4.79 11.00
CA PHE A 220 -1.31 3.54 10.24
C PHE A 220 -2.31 3.56 9.08
N LEU A 221 -3.55 3.97 9.34
CA LEU A 221 -4.59 4.07 8.33
C LEU A 221 -4.24 5.13 7.27
N GLY A 222 -3.73 6.29 7.68
CA GLY A 222 -3.24 7.32 6.77
C GLY A 222 -2.10 6.81 5.86
N THR A 223 -1.21 5.98 6.40
CA THR A 223 -0.13 5.34 5.62
C THR A 223 -0.69 4.35 4.61
N LEU A 224 -1.66 3.52 5.00
CA LEU A 224 -2.34 2.59 4.11
C LEU A 224 -3.02 3.32 2.95
N LEU A 225 -3.75 4.40 3.25
CA LEU A 225 -4.41 5.23 2.24
C LEU A 225 -3.40 5.90 1.30
N LEU A 226 -2.21 6.30 1.78
CA LEU A 226 -1.14 6.80 0.91
C LEU A 226 -0.60 5.72 -0.04
N ILE A 227 -0.46 4.49 0.43
CA ILE A 227 -0.03 3.35 -0.41
C ILE A 227 -1.07 3.13 -1.52
N ILE A 228 -2.35 3.05 -1.17
CA ILE A 228 -3.44 2.90 -2.14
C ILE A 228 -3.44 4.05 -3.15
N PHE A 229 -3.37 5.30 -2.67
CA PHE A 229 -3.27 6.48 -3.53
C PHE A 229 -2.08 6.38 -4.50
N SER A 230 -0.94 5.87 -4.06
CA SER A 230 0.26 5.77 -4.90
C SER A 230 0.07 4.81 -6.09
N TYR A 231 -0.80 3.80 -5.96
CA TYR A 231 -1.17 2.89 -7.05
C TYR A 231 -2.19 3.51 -8.02
N ILE A 232 -3.16 4.27 -7.52
CA ILE A 232 -4.28 4.81 -8.34
C ILE A 232 -4.11 6.28 -8.76
N ARG A 233 -2.98 6.93 -8.44
CA ARG A 233 -2.81 8.37 -8.67
C ARG A 233 -2.91 8.76 -10.15
N GLU A 234 -2.57 7.84 -11.05
CA GLU A 234 -2.55 8.03 -12.51
C GLU A 234 -3.94 7.83 -13.14
N ASP A 235 -4.87 7.17 -12.44
CA ASP A 235 -6.22 6.95 -12.93
C ASP A 235 -7.02 8.25 -13.02
N LYS A 236 -7.99 8.35 -13.95
CA LYS A 236 -8.88 9.52 -14.09
C LYS A 236 -9.91 9.68 -12.95
N GLY A 237 -10.02 8.69 -12.05
CA GLY A 237 -11.04 8.66 -11.01
C GLY A 237 -10.87 9.76 -9.95
N ILE A 238 -11.96 10.47 -9.65
CA ILE A 238 -11.98 11.54 -8.62
C ILE A 238 -11.79 10.95 -7.21
N PHE A 239 -12.20 9.70 -6.98
CA PHE A 239 -12.17 9.06 -5.66
C PHE A 239 -10.75 8.85 -5.09
N LYS A 240 -9.69 8.88 -5.92
CA LYS A 240 -8.31 8.88 -5.40
C LYS A 240 -8.02 10.00 -4.39
N MET A 241 -8.77 11.11 -4.50
CA MET A 241 -8.65 12.24 -3.59
C MET A 241 -9.17 11.93 -2.18
N PHE A 242 -10.10 10.97 -2.01
CA PHE A 242 -10.48 10.46 -0.70
C PHE A 242 -9.27 9.85 0.02
N TYR A 243 -8.55 8.95 -0.65
CA TYR A 243 -7.36 8.32 -0.07
C TYR A 243 -6.26 9.35 0.23
N PHE A 244 -6.09 10.33 -0.65
CA PHE A 244 -5.07 11.34 -0.45
C PHE A 244 -5.40 12.30 0.71
N TRP A 245 -6.66 12.74 0.82
CA TRP A 245 -7.09 13.50 1.99
C TRP A 245 -7.05 12.67 3.27
N GLY A 246 -7.43 11.39 3.22
CA GLY A 246 -7.36 10.49 4.36
C GLY A 246 -5.93 10.26 4.86
N PHE A 247 -4.95 10.18 3.96
CA PHE A 247 -3.53 10.24 4.30
C PHE A 247 -3.19 11.52 5.09
N LEU A 248 -3.58 12.68 4.57
CA LEU A 248 -3.30 13.97 5.21
C LEU A 248 -3.98 14.10 6.57
N HIS A 249 -5.24 13.67 6.70
CA HIS A 249 -5.95 13.63 7.96
C HIS A 249 -5.28 12.68 8.95
N GLY A 250 -4.96 11.44 8.57
CA GLY A 250 -4.31 10.49 9.47
C GLY A 250 -3.00 11.03 10.06
N TYR A 251 -2.16 11.63 9.22
CA TYR A 251 -0.92 12.26 9.67
C TYR A 251 -1.16 13.52 10.50
N SER A 252 -2.18 14.32 10.18
CA SER A 252 -2.58 15.50 10.97
C SER A 252 -3.16 15.10 12.33
N PHE A 253 -3.91 14.01 12.43
CA PHE A 253 -4.40 13.50 13.70
C PHE A 253 -3.26 13.04 14.61
N PHE A 254 -2.25 12.37 14.05
CA PHE A 254 -1.09 11.93 14.83
C PHE A 254 -0.16 13.09 15.19
N PHE A 255 0.44 13.76 14.21
CA PHE A 255 1.43 14.82 14.46
C PHE A 255 0.79 16.11 14.94
N GLY A 256 -0.40 16.44 14.47
CA GLY A 256 -1.18 17.55 15.00
C GLY A 256 -1.71 17.26 16.39
N GLY A 257 -2.19 16.04 16.65
CA GLY A 257 -2.55 15.58 17.99
C GLY A 257 -1.40 15.62 18.98
N LEU A 258 -0.19 15.24 18.55
CA LEU A 258 1.05 15.34 19.31
C LEU A 258 1.41 16.81 19.60
N LEU A 259 1.39 17.67 18.59
CA LEU A 259 1.69 19.11 18.72
C LEU A 259 0.67 19.86 19.59
N THR A 260 -0.62 19.64 19.38
CA THR A 260 -1.67 20.27 20.19
C THR A 260 -1.69 19.66 21.61
N GLY A 261 -1.42 18.35 21.72
CA GLY A 261 -1.38 17.64 22.99
C GLY A 261 -0.25 18.13 23.90
N THR A 262 0.94 18.38 23.35
CA THR A 262 2.05 18.98 24.13
C THR A 262 1.72 20.38 24.63
N LEU A 263 1.01 21.18 23.82
CA LEU A 263 0.68 22.57 24.15
C LEU A 263 -0.45 22.69 25.18
N PHE A 264 -1.51 21.88 25.04
CA PHE A 264 -2.74 22.01 25.85
C PHE A 264 -2.90 20.92 26.90
N SER A 265 -1.99 19.94 26.98
CA SER A 265 -2.08 18.84 27.95
C SER A 265 -3.37 18.00 27.84
N ARG A 266 -3.93 17.89 26.63
CA ARG A 266 -5.17 17.15 26.32
C ARG A 266 -4.95 16.09 25.25
N GLY A 267 -5.84 15.08 25.20
CA GLY A 267 -5.80 14.02 24.19
C GLY A 267 -4.45 13.28 24.22
N PHE A 268 -3.72 13.29 23.10
CA PHE A 268 -2.36 12.71 23.05
C PHE A 268 -1.41 13.33 24.11
N GLY A 269 -1.67 14.56 24.56
CA GLY A 269 -0.92 15.22 25.62
C GLY A 269 -0.89 14.43 26.94
N HIS A 270 -1.95 13.68 27.25
CA HIS A 270 -1.97 12.82 28.44
C HIS A 270 -0.86 11.77 28.39
N VAL A 271 -0.61 11.18 27.22
CA VAL A 271 0.48 10.20 27.03
C VAL A 271 1.83 10.80 27.40
N ILE A 272 2.05 12.07 27.06
CA ILE A 272 3.33 12.76 27.28
C ILE A 272 3.52 13.08 28.76
N ILE A 273 2.46 13.59 29.41
CA ILE A 273 2.47 13.91 30.84
C ILE A 273 2.71 12.64 31.66
N TRP A 274 1.97 11.57 31.38
CA TRP A 274 2.08 10.30 32.10
C TRP A 274 3.32 9.49 31.75
N SER A 275 4.07 9.90 30.73
CA SER A 275 5.42 9.37 30.45
C SER A 275 6.52 10.13 31.18
N TYR A 276 6.17 11.10 32.04
CA TYR A 276 7.10 11.94 32.78
C TYR A 276 8.17 12.60 31.89
N ILE A 277 7.79 12.94 30.65
CA ILE A 277 8.68 13.60 29.71
C ILE A 277 8.90 15.04 30.20
N MET A 278 10.16 15.39 30.44
CA MET A 278 10.57 16.75 30.79
C MET A 278 10.09 17.78 29.76
N ASP A 279 9.94 19.04 30.17
CA ASP A 279 9.43 20.10 29.28
C ASP A 279 10.30 20.29 28.03
N THR A 280 11.62 20.10 28.14
CA THR A 280 12.53 20.08 26.98
C THR A 280 12.13 18.99 25.97
N GLY A 281 11.72 17.81 26.44
CA GLY A 281 11.24 16.73 25.58
C GLY A 281 9.92 17.07 24.90
N LYS A 282 8.98 17.72 25.60
CA LYS A 282 7.71 18.20 25.02
C LYS A 282 7.94 19.16 23.86
N LEU A 283 8.90 20.07 24.03
CA LEU A 283 9.32 21.02 23.00
C LEU A 283 9.94 20.30 21.79
N VAL A 284 10.80 19.30 22.02
CA VAL A 284 11.37 18.47 20.94
C VAL A 284 10.28 17.77 20.12
N TYR A 285 9.28 17.14 20.78
CA TYR A 285 8.15 16.51 20.07
C TYR A 285 7.33 17.52 19.25
N SER A 286 7.14 18.72 19.77
CA SER A 286 6.42 19.80 19.07
C SER A 286 7.17 20.23 17.80
N PHE A 287 8.49 20.42 17.87
CA PHE A 287 9.29 20.75 16.69
C PHE A 287 9.35 19.62 15.66
N ILE A 288 9.47 18.37 16.10
CA ILE A 288 9.42 17.21 15.22
C ILE A 288 8.07 17.18 14.47
N SER A 289 6.96 17.39 15.18
CA SER A 289 5.62 17.40 14.60
C SER A 289 5.47 18.47 13.52
N VAL A 290 5.87 19.70 13.81
CA VAL A 290 5.86 20.81 12.84
C VAL A 290 6.74 20.49 11.63
N ALA A 291 7.96 20.00 11.85
CA ALA A 291 8.90 19.66 10.79
C ALA A 291 8.37 18.56 9.86
N VAL A 292 7.73 17.53 10.42
CA VAL A 292 7.12 16.43 9.66
C VAL A 292 5.93 16.93 8.85
N LEU A 293 5.00 17.70 9.44
CA LEU A 293 3.82 18.23 8.73
C LEU A 293 4.23 19.16 7.56
N ILE A 294 5.20 20.05 7.78
CA ILE A 294 5.74 20.89 6.70
C ILE A 294 6.37 20.04 5.60
N THR A 295 7.14 19.02 5.97
CA THR A 295 7.78 18.10 5.02
C THR A 295 6.73 17.36 4.17
N ILE A 296 5.65 16.90 4.79
CA ILE A 296 4.52 16.25 4.11
C ILE A 296 3.91 17.20 3.07
N GLY A 297 3.65 18.46 3.42
CA GLY A 297 3.11 19.42 2.45
C GLY A 297 4.05 19.70 1.27
N LEU A 298 5.37 19.80 1.53
CA LEU A 298 6.40 19.95 0.48
C LEU A 298 6.46 18.74 -0.47
N LEU A 299 6.20 17.53 0.02
CA LEU A 299 6.18 16.30 -0.79
C LEU A 299 4.86 16.15 -1.53
N SER A 300 3.75 16.50 -0.88
CA SER A 300 2.37 16.35 -1.36
C SER A 300 2.00 17.29 -2.50
N THR A 301 2.74 18.39 -2.69
CA THR A 301 2.44 19.37 -3.75
C THR A 301 2.37 18.73 -5.15
N LYS A 302 3.30 17.81 -5.46
CA LYS A 302 3.32 17.11 -6.76
C LYS A 302 2.10 16.20 -6.91
N SER A 303 1.74 15.48 -5.84
CA SER A 303 0.60 14.58 -5.84
C SER A 303 -0.73 15.31 -6.07
N PHE A 304 -0.93 16.48 -5.44
CA PHE A 304 -2.08 17.34 -5.74
C PHE A 304 -2.10 17.76 -7.21
N LEU A 305 -0.96 18.18 -7.77
CA LEU A 305 -0.90 18.55 -9.19
C LEU A 305 -1.17 17.37 -10.13
N ILE A 306 -0.71 16.17 -9.80
CA ILE A 306 -0.99 14.96 -10.58
C ILE A 306 -2.49 14.65 -10.56
N SER A 307 -3.17 14.83 -9.42
CA SER A 307 -4.61 14.56 -9.31
C SER A 307 -5.50 15.41 -10.23
N ALA A 308 -4.94 16.46 -10.83
CA ALA A 308 -5.59 17.29 -11.83
C ALA A 308 -6.00 16.52 -13.09
N ASN A 309 -5.39 15.36 -13.38
CA ASN A 309 -5.80 14.45 -14.46
C ASN A 309 -7.26 13.96 -14.34
N SER A 310 -7.91 14.14 -13.19
CA SER A 310 -9.36 13.86 -13.04
C SER A 310 -10.25 14.93 -13.66
N TYR A 311 -9.69 16.10 -13.99
CA TYR A 311 -10.42 17.30 -14.39
C TYR A 311 -9.86 17.96 -15.65
N TYR A 312 -8.55 17.88 -15.86
CA TYR A 312 -7.84 18.56 -16.93
C TYR A 312 -6.98 17.58 -17.73
N THR A 313 -6.90 17.80 -19.04
CA THR A 313 -5.95 17.17 -19.98
C THR A 313 -4.50 17.59 -19.68
N ASN A 314 -4.30 18.86 -19.29
CA ASN A 314 -3.01 19.39 -18.89
C ASN A 314 -3.13 20.46 -17.78
N ILE A 315 -2.09 20.57 -16.95
CA ILE A 315 -2.01 21.63 -15.93
C ILE A 315 -0.92 22.64 -16.28
N ASN A 316 -1.35 23.77 -16.82
CA ASN A 316 -0.51 24.88 -17.26
C ASN A 316 -0.48 26.01 -16.21
N LYS A 317 0.25 27.09 -16.48
CA LYS A 317 0.36 28.23 -15.54
C LYS A 317 -0.97 28.95 -15.29
N LYS A 318 -1.92 28.89 -16.22
CA LYS A 318 -3.22 29.58 -16.13
C LYS A 318 -4.21 28.85 -15.23
N ASN A 319 -4.39 27.54 -15.41
CA ASN A 319 -5.36 26.74 -14.64
C ASN A 319 -4.82 26.20 -13.31
N ARG A 320 -3.49 26.17 -13.11
CA ARG A 320 -2.89 25.60 -11.89
C ARG A 320 -3.30 26.30 -10.60
N THR A 321 -3.29 27.63 -10.58
CA THR A 321 -3.66 28.41 -9.40
C THR A 321 -5.12 28.16 -9.00
N PRO A 322 -6.13 28.37 -9.88
CA PRO A 322 -7.51 28.11 -9.51
C PRO A 322 -7.74 26.64 -9.14
N PHE A 323 -7.07 25.69 -9.81
CA PHE A 323 -7.13 24.28 -9.44
C PHE A 323 -6.65 24.02 -8.01
N ILE A 324 -5.47 24.51 -7.62
CA ILE A 324 -4.94 24.29 -6.25
C ILE A 324 -5.85 24.94 -5.20
N PHE A 325 -6.40 26.12 -5.47
CA PHE A 325 -7.35 26.74 -4.55
C PHE A 325 -8.64 25.94 -4.44
N ALA A 326 -9.21 25.46 -5.55
CA ALA A 326 -10.42 24.64 -5.56
C ALA A 326 -10.21 23.24 -4.93
N GLN A 327 -9.04 22.65 -5.13
CA GLN A 327 -8.75 21.27 -4.73
C GLN A 327 -8.16 21.15 -3.32
N VAL A 328 -7.51 22.22 -2.80
CA VAL A 328 -6.77 22.19 -1.53
C VAL A 328 -7.31 23.20 -0.53
N VAL A 329 -7.38 24.47 -0.90
CA VAL A 329 -7.70 25.56 0.06
C VAL A 329 -9.17 25.57 0.41
N MET A 330 -10.05 25.60 -0.60
CA MET A 330 -11.48 25.66 -0.36
C MET A 330 -12.01 24.42 0.37
N PRO A 331 -11.62 23.17 0.02
CA PRO A 331 -12.02 21.98 0.75
C PRO A 331 -11.57 21.98 2.20
N PHE A 332 -10.37 22.50 2.48
CA PHE A 332 -9.92 22.67 3.86
C PHE A 332 -10.80 23.67 4.63
N ILE A 333 -11.05 24.86 4.09
CA ILE A 333 -11.85 25.89 4.77
C ILE A 333 -13.29 25.40 4.96
N LEU A 334 -13.96 25.03 3.87
CA LEU A 334 -15.36 24.60 3.89
C LEU A 334 -15.52 23.31 4.68
N GLY A 335 -14.61 22.34 4.49
CA GLY A 335 -14.61 21.10 5.23
C GLY A 335 -14.42 21.32 6.72
N THR A 336 -13.49 22.18 7.14
CA THR A 336 -13.30 22.50 8.57
C THR A 336 -14.52 23.16 9.19
N ILE A 337 -15.19 24.05 8.45
CA ILE A 337 -16.46 24.67 8.88
C ILE A 337 -17.53 23.59 9.05
N ILE A 338 -17.71 22.73 8.05
CA ILE A 338 -18.68 21.62 8.09
C ILE A 338 -18.39 20.69 9.29
N LEU A 339 -17.13 20.29 9.48
CA LEU A 339 -16.74 19.40 10.59
C LEU A 339 -16.97 20.04 11.97
N THR A 340 -16.73 21.35 12.09
CA THR A 340 -17.04 22.10 13.31
C THR A 340 -18.54 22.16 13.56
N LEU A 341 -19.34 22.43 12.52
CA LEU A 341 -20.81 22.44 12.62
C LEU A 341 -21.37 21.07 13.01
N ILE A 342 -20.81 19.98 12.47
CA ILE A 342 -21.20 18.60 12.82
C ILE A 342 -20.94 18.30 14.30
N ARG A 343 -20.05 19.03 14.98
CA ARG A 343 -19.74 18.84 16.41
C ARG A 343 -20.55 19.73 17.36
N LEU A 344 -21.38 20.65 16.86
CA LEU A 344 -22.23 21.46 17.74
C LEU A 344 -23.21 20.56 18.53
N PRO A 345 -23.50 20.85 19.81
CA PRO A 345 -23.00 21.97 20.61
C PRO A 345 -21.66 21.71 21.33
N LYS A 346 -21.12 20.48 21.26
CA LYS A 346 -19.92 20.05 22.01
C LYS A 346 -18.63 20.29 21.20
N ILE A 347 -18.30 21.56 21.01
CA ILE A 347 -17.04 21.97 20.38
C ILE A 347 -15.90 21.83 21.41
N ASP A 348 -14.89 21.05 21.06
CA ASP A 348 -13.65 20.93 21.83
C ASP A 348 -12.53 21.74 21.18
N GLU A 349 -11.87 22.59 21.96
CA GLU A 349 -10.73 23.40 21.53
C GLU A 349 -9.60 22.51 20.97
N TYR A 350 -9.34 21.37 21.61
CA TYR A 350 -8.31 20.43 21.15
C TYR A 350 -8.57 20.00 19.71
N PHE A 351 -9.82 19.66 19.38
CA PHE A 351 -10.22 19.31 18.02
C PHE A 351 -9.97 20.44 17.00
N ILE A 352 -10.31 21.69 17.36
CA ILE A 352 -10.10 22.84 16.48
C ILE A 352 -8.61 22.98 16.18
N PHE A 353 -7.76 22.99 17.21
CA PHE A 353 -6.32 23.15 17.02
C PHE A 353 -5.70 21.99 16.24
N VAL A 354 -6.08 20.73 16.52
CA VAL A 354 -5.62 19.57 15.74
C VAL A 354 -6.01 19.72 14.28
N THR A 355 -7.24 20.15 13.98
CA THR A 355 -7.69 20.36 12.59
C THR A 355 -6.93 21.51 11.91
N LEU A 356 -6.68 22.60 12.65
CA LEU A 356 -5.90 23.74 12.15
C LEU A 356 -4.43 23.39 11.89
N THR A 357 -3.86 22.35 12.51
CA THR A 357 -2.48 21.91 12.19
C THR A 357 -2.32 21.49 10.72
N LEU A 358 -3.41 21.15 10.03
CA LEU A 358 -3.38 20.88 8.59
C LEU A 358 -2.94 22.11 7.77
N LEU A 359 -3.04 23.33 8.32
CA LEU A 359 -2.45 24.53 7.72
C LEU A 359 -0.94 24.39 7.52
N LEU A 360 -0.23 23.70 8.43
CA LEU A 360 1.21 23.45 8.31
C LEU A 360 1.55 22.59 7.09
N VAL A 361 0.59 21.80 6.58
CA VAL A 361 0.69 21.06 5.33
C VAL A 361 0.28 21.93 4.12
N ILE A 362 -0.78 22.72 4.25
CA ILE A 362 -1.33 23.53 3.14
C ILE A 362 -0.41 24.69 2.76
N ILE A 363 0.18 25.39 3.72
CA ILE A 363 1.10 26.52 3.48
C ILE A 363 2.25 26.14 2.52
N PRO A 364 3.02 25.06 2.76
CA PRO A 364 4.08 24.66 1.84
C PRO A 364 3.57 24.19 0.46
N ILE A 365 2.34 23.66 0.36
CA ILE A 365 1.71 23.36 -0.95
C ILE A 365 1.48 24.64 -1.73
N LEU A 366 0.90 25.67 -1.08
CA LEU A 366 0.61 26.97 -1.68
C LEU A 366 1.88 27.72 -2.08
N ALA A 367 2.97 27.53 -1.34
CA ALA A 367 4.25 28.10 -1.73
C ALA A 367 4.87 27.35 -2.93
N ASN A 368 4.75 26.03 -3.03
CA ASN A 368 5.53 25.26 -4.02
C ASN A 368 4.85 24.98 -5.36
N TYR A 369 3.52 25.06 -5.47
CA TYR A 369 2.82 24.61 -6.69
C TYR A 369 3.28 25.34 -7.96
N ARG A 370 3.73 26.59 -7.86
CA ARG A 370 4.15 27.43 -9.00
C ARG A 370 5.42 26.94 -9.69
N PHE A 371 6.29 26.19 -8.99
CA PHE A 371 7.60 25.78 -9.52
C PHE A 371 7.60 24.47 -10.30
N TYR A 372 6.47 23.78 -10.37
CA TYR A 372 6.39 22.56 -11.15
C TYR A 372 6.28 22.88 -12.66
N PRO A 373 6.86 22.05 -13.54
CA PRO A 373 6.67 22.19 -14.97
C PRO A 373 5.20 21.97 -15.35
N VAL A 374 4.85 22.26 -16.60
CA VAL A 374 3.54 21.86 -17.16
C VAL A 374 3.46 20.34 -17.12
N LEU A 375 2.36 19.79 -16.62
CA LEU A 375 2.10 18.35 -16.65
C LEU A 375 1.06 18.07 -17.73
N TYR A 376 1.33 17.05 -18.53
CA TYR A 376 0.44 16.51 -19.54
C TYR A 376 -0.02 15.13 -19.06
N PHE A 377 -1.31 14.84 -19.21
CA PHE A 377 -1.90 13.59 -18.73
C PHE A 377 -2.28 12.70 -19.91
N GLU A 378 -3.39 13.01 -20.58
CA GLU A 378 -3.93 12.24 -21.72
C GLU A 378 -4.63 13.16 -22.72
N GLU A 379 -4.79 12.72 -23.98
CA GLU A 379 -5.33 13.52 -25.08
C GLU A 379 -6.85 13.72 -25.05
N GLU A 380 -7.59 12.79 -24.43
CA GLU A 380 -9.05 12.87 -24.36
C GLU A 380 -9.52 14.11 -23.59
N LYS A 381 -10.50 14.82 -24.15
CA LYS A 381 -11.10 15.99 -23.50
C LYS A 381 -11.96 15.54 -22.33
N ILE A 382 -11.51 15.87 -21.12
CA ILE A 382 -12.24 15.60 -19.88
C ILE A 382 -13.27 16.71 -19.63
N THR A 383 -14.52 16.36 -19.38
CA THR A 383 -15.54 17.33 -18.95
C THR A 383 -15.61 17.41 -17.43
N ILE A 384 -15.41 18.61 -16.88
CA ILE A 384 -15.51 18.86 -15.45
C ILE A 384 -16.99 18.92 -15.06
N LYS A 385 -17.44 18.00 -14.20
CA LYS A 385 -18.82 17.96 -13.70
C LYS A 385 -18.82 17.70 -12.19
N THR A 386 -19.78 18.31 -11.51
CA THR A 386 -20.09 17.98 -10.11
C THR A 386 -20.62 16.55 -10.03
N ASN A 387 -20.01 15.72 -9.19
CA ASN A 387 -20.49 14.37 -8.95
C ASN A 387 -21.61 14.41 -7.90
N LEU A 388 -22.85 14.55 -8.36
CA LEU A 388 -24.02 14.65 -7.49
C LEU A 388 -24.19 13.43 -6.57
N LYS A 389 -23.87 12.22 -7.07
CA LYS A 389 -23.92 10.98 -6.27
C LYS A 389 -22.98 11.06 -5.08
N LEU A 390 -21.75 11.53 -5.31
CA LEU A 390 -20.77 11.74 -4.24
C LEU A 390 -21.29 12.76 -3.21
N PHE A 391 -21.78 13.91 -3.66
CA PHE A 391 -22.31 14.93 -2.75
C PHE A 391 -23.47 14.43 -1.88
N ILE A 392 -24.45 13.76 -2.48
CA ILE A 392 -25.58 13.14 -1.76
C ILE A 392 -25.07 12.09 -0.77
N SER A 393 -24.15 11.22 -1.20
CA SER A 393 -23.56 10.21 -0.31
C SER A 393 -22.86 10.83 0.91
N THR A 394 -22.18 11.97 0.72
CA THR A 394 -21.54 12.71 1.82
C THR A 394 -22.56 13.24 2.80
N ILE A 395 -23.66 13.83 2.33
CA ILE A 395 -24.74 14.31 3.23
C ILE A 395 -25.33 13.15 4.02
N ILE A 396 -25.65 12.04 3.35
CA ILE A 396 -26.20 10.85 4.01
C ILE A 396 -25.24 10.34 5.09
N ILE A 397 -23.94 10.22 4.76
CA ILE A 397 -22.93 9.75 5.72
C ILE A 397 -22.78 10.73 6.89
N ILE A 398 -22.82 12.05 6.67
CA ILE A 398 -22.79 13.04 7.75
C ILE A 398 -24.00 12.88 8.68
N VAL A 399 -25.20 12.75 8.12
CA VAL A 399 -26.44 12.59 8.89
C VAL A 399 -26.43 11.28 9.68
N LEU A 400 -26.07 10.17 9.04
CA LEU A 400 -25.94 8.86 9.70
C LEU A 400 -24.89 8.90 10.81
N PHE A 401 -23.71 9.45 10.53
CA PHE A 401 -22.64 9.61 11.52
C PHE A 401 -23.14 10.40 12.73
N ARG A 402 -23.88 11.49 12.50
CA ARG A 402 -24.40 12.33 13.57
C ARG A 402 -25.48 11.63 14.39
N ILE A 403 -26.45 10.97 13.76
CA ILE A 403 -27.58 10.33 14.45
C ILE A 403 -27.12 9.10 15.23
N ILE A 404 -26.36 8.20 14.60
CA ILE A 404 -25.89 6.96 15.23
C ILE A 404 -25.01 7.28 16.44
N LEU A 405 -24.03 8.18 16.27
CA LEU A 405 -23.11 8.53 17.35
C LEU A 405 -23.67 9.58 18.32
N ALA A 406 -24.88 10.11 18.11
CA ALA A 406 -25.57 10.90 19.13
C ALA A 406 -26.19 10.00 20.19
N ILE A 407 -26.68 8.82 19.80
CA ILE A 407 -27.16 7.79 20.75
C ILE A 407 -25.99 7.28 21.60
N GLY A 408 -24.82 7.15 20.97
CA GLY A 408 -23.62 6.62 21.58
C GLY A 408 -23.52 5.11 21.34
N ILE A 409 -22.30 4.63 21.04
CA ILE A 409 -22.02 3.20 20.85
C ILE A 409 -21.25 2.71 22.08
N PRO A 410 -21.85 1.88 22.95
CA PRO A 410 -21.14 1.29 24.09
C PRO A 410 -20.16 0.21 23.62
N ILE A 411 -18.98 0.19 24.21
CA ILE A 411 -17.91 -0.78 23.97
C ILE A 411 -17.31 -1.18 25.32
N GLY A 412 -17.32 -2.49 25.63
CA GLY A 412 -16.87 -3.04 26.91
C GLY A 412 -18.05 -3.37 27.80
#